data_AF-A0ABD1M0L0-F1
#
_entry.id   AF-A0ABD1M0L0-F1
#
_cell.length_a   1.000
_cell.length_b   1.000
_cell.length_c   1.000
_cell.angle_alpha   90.00
_cell.angle_beta   90.00
_cell.angle_gamma   90.00
#
_symmetry.space_group_name_H-M   'P 1'
#
loop_
_entity.id
_entity.type
_entity.pdbx_description
1 polymer ?
#
loop_
_entity_poly.entity_id
_entity_poly.type
_entity_poly.pdbx_seq_one_letter_code
_entity_poly.pdbx_strand_id
1 'polypeptide(L)'
;MEAIFVTKPASHLKAKPSPNPKHLFPSHHKTLLRLPLRRNRTRFPAAIQNQQQQQPPNHTEDESYGEVKGIIGSRAIHAAAAMEYLIEWKDGHAPSWLPAEFIAKDVVAEYETPWWTAAKKADESAFRKILDSADGRDVDAVDADGRTALLFVAGLGSEPCVKLLAEAGADLNHRDRSGGLAALHMAAGYVRPGVAKLLLDLGADPEVADDRGRTALDLAREILKATPPGNPMQFGRRIGLEGVIRVLEGAVFEYAEVQEILERRGKGENLEYLVRWKDGGANEWVKAKFVAEDLVRDYEAGLEYAVAEAVVARRVGDEGTPELLVKWADLDEPTWEPQENVDPDLVKAFEVQLSSNGPSVVVTNQDSA
;
A
#
# COMPACT_ATOMS: atom_id res chain seq x y z
N MET A 1 -19.86 5.84 -11.42
CA MET A 1 -21.05 5.13 -10.90
C MET A 1 -21.08 5.39 -9.41
N GLU A 2 -22.00 6.26 -9.01
CA GLU A 2 -22.24 6.60 -7.60
C GLU A 2 -22.78 5.36 -6.89
N ALA A 3 -22.00 4.80 -5.98
CA ALA A 3 -22.53 3.86 -5.00
C ALA A 3 -22.91 4.69 -3.77
N ILE A 4 -24.17 5.11 -3.73
CA ILE A 4 -24.81 5.65 -2.53
C ILE A 4 -24.97 4.45 -1.59
N PHE A 5 -23.95 4.17 -0.78
CA PHE A 5 -24.09 3.29 0.36
C PHE A 5 -24.79 4.09 1.46
N VAL A 6 -26.10 3.87 1.58
CA VAL A 6 -26.87 4.28 2.76
C VAL A 6 -26.36 3.42 3.92
N THR A 7 -25.41 3.96 4.68
CA THR A 7 -25.11 3.43 6.01
C THR A 7 -26.37 3.66 6.85
N LYS A 8 -26.94 2.59 7.43
CA LYS A 8 -27.90 2.77 8.52
C LYS A 8 -27.16 3.46 9.67
N PRO A 9 -27.60 4.63 10.16
CA PRO A 9 -26.97 5.28 11.30
C PRO A 9 -27.08 4.37 12.53
N ALA A 10 -25.99 4.13 13.26
CA ALA A 10 -26.05 3.36 14.49
C ALA A 10 -26.50 4.26 15.65
N SER A 11 -27.38 3.77 16.51
CA SER A 11 -27.76 4.44 17.77
C SER A 11 -26.72 4.15 18.86
N HIS A 12 -26.46 5.12 19.72
CA HIS A 12 -25.47 5.06 20.79
C HIS A 12 -26.18 4.96 22.14
N LEU A 13 -25.77 4.01 22.98
CA LEU A 13 -26.29 3.80 24.32
C LEU A 13 -25.28 4.31 25.35
N LYS A 14 -25.71 5.06 26.36
CA LYS A 14 -24.84 5.40 27.50
C LYS A 14 -24.77 4.25 28.51
N ALA A 15 -23.63 3.53 28.54
CA ALA A 15 -23.45 2.45 29.50
C ALA A 15 -23.43 2.99 30.96
N LYS A 16 -24.08 2.29 31.89
CA LYS A 16 -23.98 2.61 33.33
C LYS A 16 -22.53 2.45 33.79
N PRO A 17 -21.99 3.35 34.63
CA PRO A 17 -20.61 3.24 35.11
C PRO A 17 -20.44 1.95 35.92
N SER A 18 -19.81 0.94 35.33
CA SER A 18 -19.36 -0.24 36.05
C SER A 18 -18.17 0.12 36.93
N PRO A 19 -18.21 -0.13 38.25
CA PRO A 19 -17.09 0.10 39.13
C PRO A 19 -16.10 -1.07 38.98
N ASN A 20 -15.25 -1.01 37.95
CA ASN A 20 -14.09 -1.84 37.59
C ASN A 20 -14.26 -2.63 36.28
N PRO A 21 -13.34 -2.48 35.32
CA PRO A 21 -13.00 -3.59 34.43
C PRO A 21 -12.03 -4.51 35.20
N LYS A 22 -12.57 -5.33 36.10
CA LYS A 22 -11.83 -6.49 36.64
C LYS A 22 -12.29 -7.73 35.88
N HIS A 23 -11.69 -7.96 34.72
CA HIS A 23 -11.48 -9.33 34.28
C HIS A 23 -10.07 -9.73 34.72
N LEU A 24 -10.02 -10.59 35.75
CA LEU A 24 -8.84 -11.30 36.19
C LEU A 24 -8.32 -12.20 35.06
N PHE A 25 -7.05 -12.10 34.70
CA PHE A 25 -6.22 -13.27 34.37
C PHE A 25 -4.75 -13.03 34.81
N PRO A 26 -4.02 -14.10 35.18
CA PRO A 26 -2.82 -14.02 36.00
C PRO A 26 -1.57 -13.62 35.22
N SER A 27 -0.70 -12.89 35.92
CA SER A 27 0.68 -12.64 35.55
C SER A 27 1.49 -13.94 35.53
N HIS A 28 1.86 -14.40 34.34
CA HIS A 28 3.02 -15.26 34.14
C HIS A 28 3.91 -14.71 33.04
N HIS A 29 5.08 -14.21 33.44
CA HIS A 29 6.22 -14.06 32.54
C HIS A 29 6.65 -15.44 32.04
N LYS A 30 6.77 -15.60 30.72
CA LYS A 30 7.86 -16.33 30.07
C LYS A 30 7.95 -15.93 28.59
N THR A 31 9.12 -15.40 28.26
CA THR A 31 9.64 -15.02 26.96
C THR A 31 9.54 -16.15 25.93
N LEU A 32 9.01 -15.87 24.72
CA LEU A 32 9.43 -16.48 23.45
C LEU A 32 9.28 -15.46 22.30
N LEU A 33 10.27 -15.47 21.40
CA LEU A 33 10.48 -14.60 20.25
C LEU A 33 9.61 -14.96 19.01
N ARG A 34 9.38 -13.94 18.15
CA ARG A 34 9.03 -13.98 16.69
C ARG A 34 7.61 -14.48 16.34
N LEU A 35 6.84 -13.96 15.36
CA LEU A 35 6.97 -13.09 14.16
C LEU A 35 5.55 -12.52 13.83
N PRO A 36 5.40 -11.46 12.99
CA PRO A 36 4.11 -10.97 12.54
C PRO A 36 3.63 -11.73 11.28
N LEU A 37 2.32 -12.02 11.20
CA LEU A 37 1.58 -12.42 10.00
C LEU A 37 0.19 -11.76 10.12
N ARG A 38 -0.28 -11.03 9.11
CA ARG A 38 -0.88 -11.65 7.92
C ARG A 38 -0.50 -10.89 6.63
N ARG A 39 0.37 -11.54 5.85
CA ARG A 39 0.68 -11.29 4.44
C ARG A 39 -0.21 -12.19 3.58
N ASN A 40 -0.71 -11.69 2.45
CA ASN A 40 -1.30 -12.55 1.42
C ASN A 40 -0.21 -13.46 0.83
N ARG A 41 -0.36 -14.78 1.00
CA ARG A 41 0.52 -15.81 0.41
C ARG A 41 -0.33 -16.87 -0.26
N THR A 42 -0.42 -16.81 -1.58
CA THR A 42 -0.78 -17.94 -2.43
C THR A 42 0.50 -18.70 -2.79
N ARG A 43 0.62 -19.96 -2.35
CA ARG A 43 1.70 -20.88 -2.72
C ARG A 43 1.18 -21.85 -3.79
N PHE A 44 1.89 -21.92 -4.92
CA PHE A 44 1.74 -23.00 -5.89
C PHE A 44 2.77 -24.12 -5.61
N PRO A 45 2.45 -25.40 -5.89
CA PRO A 45 3.36 -26.51 -5.64
C PRO A 45 4.47 -26.59 -6.70
N ALA A 46 5.70 -26.86 -6.24
CA ALA A 46 6.87 -27.07 -7.08
C ALA A 46 6.80 -28.44 -7.77
N ALA A 47 6.87 -28.45 -9.10
CA ALA A 47 7.11 -29.64 -9.89
C ALA A 47 8.61 -29.96 -9.89
N ILE A 48 8.96 -31.15 -9.42
CA ILE A 48 10.28 -31.75 -9.52
C ILE A 48 10.49 -32.14 -10.98
N GLN A 49 11.46 -31.53 -11.66
CA GLN A 49 11.87 -31.95 -13.00
C GLN A 49 13.37 -32.23 -13.01
N ASN A 50 13.68 -33.46 -13.40
CA ASN A 50 15.01 -34.09 -13.44
C ASN A 50 16.05 -33.21 -14.14
N GLN A 51 17.13 -32.88 -13.42
CA GLN A 51 18.38 -32.45 -14.04
C GLN A 51 19.10 -33.69 -14.59
N GLN A 52 19.10 -33.87 -15.91
CA GLN A 52 20.14 -34.65 -16.56
C GLN A 52 21.41 -33.80 -16.57
N GLN A 53 22.40 -34.21 -15.78
CA GLN A 53 23.77 -33.72 -15.87
C GLN A 53 24.32 -34.08 -17.26
N GLN A 54 24.48 -33.09 -18.13
CA GLN A 54 25.34 -33.22 -19.30
C GLN A 54 26.74 -32.75 -18.90
N GLN A 55 27.70 -33.68 -18.98
CA GLN A 55 29.13 -33.40 -18.84
C GLN A 55 29.59 -32.49 -20.01
N PRO A 56 30.61 -31.63 -19.81
CA PRO A 56 31.13 -30.81 -20.90
C PRO A 56 31.81 -31.71 -21.95
N PRO A 57 31.62 -31.47 -23.26
CA PRO A 57 32.34 -32.23 -24.28
C PRO A 57 33.81 -31.85 -24.28
N ASN A 58 34.64 -32.87 -24.49
CA ASN A 58 36.10 -32.79 -24.64
C ASN A 58 36.48 -31.73 -25.68
N HIS A 59 37.27 -30.72 -25.28
CA HIS A 59 37.81 -29.72 -26.18
C HIS A 59 38.88 -30.35 -27.10
N THR A 60 38.59 -30.38 -28.40
CA THR A 60 39.61 -30.53 -29.44
C THR A 60 39.93 -29.16 -30.02
N GLU A 61 41.20 -28.78 -29.89
CA GLU A 61 41.80 -27.52 -30.35
C GLU A 61 41.72 -27.40 -31.89
N ASP A 62 40.70 -26.70 -32.43
CA ASP A 62 40.78 -25.92 -33.68
C ASP A 62 39.50 -25.08 -33.97
N GLU A 63 38.90 -24.46 -32.94
CA GLU A 63 37.74 -23.57 -33.15
C GLU A 63 38.22 -22.16 -33.51
N SER A 64 38.37 -21.90 -34.81
CA SER A 64 38.44 -20.53 -35.35
C SER A 64 37.10 -19.84 -35.06
N TYR A 65 37.03 -19.08 -33.97
CA TYR A 65 35.87 -18.27 -33.64
C TYR A 65 35.51 -17.39 -34.85
N GLY A 66 34.28 -17.55 -35.36
CA GLY A 66 33.78 -16.81 -36.51
C GLY A 66 33.79 -15.30 -36.26
N GLU A 67 33.91 -14.50 -37.32
CA GLU A 67 33.84 -13.05 -37.17
C GLU A 67 32.39 -12.61 -36.86
N VAL A 68 32.23 -11.85 -35.77
CA VAL A 68 30.95 -11.26 -35.38
C VAL A 68 30.51 -10.24 -36.43
N LYS A 69 29.31 -10.40 -36.99
CA LYS A 69 28.67 -9.42 -37.88
C LYS A 69 27.97 -8.33 -37.07
N GLY A 70 27.28 -8.71 -36.00
CA GLY A 70 26.59 -7.80 -35.10
C GLY A 70 25.79 -8.52 -34.02
N ILE A 71 25.27 -7.75 -33.08
CA ILE A 71 24.34 -8.23 -32.05
C ILE A 71 22.91 -7.95 -32.53
N ILE A 72 22.06 -8.97 -32.52
CA ILE A 72 20.66 -8.91 -32.97
C ILE A 72 19.65 -9.22 -31.84
N GLY A 73 20.13 -9.31 -30.61
CA GLY A 73 19.29 -9.50 -29.43
C GLY A 73 20.10 -9.55 -28.14
N SER A 74 19.41 -9.33 -27.02
CA SER A 74 20.00 -9.40 -25.68
C SER A 74 19.05 -10.07 -24.72
N ARG A 75 19.59 -10.66 -23.64
CA ARG A 75 18.81 -11.14 -22.49
C ARG A 75 19.63 -11.11 -21.20
N ALA A 76 18.99 -10.76 -20.10
CA ALA A 76 19.57 -10.78 -18.77
C ALA A 76 19.48 -12.20 -18.18
N ILE A 77 20.61 -12.76 -17.76
CA ILE A 77 20.65 -14.00 -17.00
C ILE A 77 20.33 -13.67 -15.53
N HIS A 78 19.09 -13.93 -15.10
CA HIS A 78 18.62 -13.59 -13.76
C HIS A 78 19.44 -14.25 -12.63
N ALA A 79 20.06 -15.41 -12.87
CA ALA A 79 20.85 -16.13 -11.87
C ALA A 79 22.25 -15.55 -11.64
N ALA A 80 22.84 -14.92 -12.65
CA ALA A 80 24.22 -14.42 -12.62
C ALA A 80 24.32 -12.90 -12.74
N ALA A 81 23.20 -12.21 -13.00
CA ALA A 81 23.16 -10.79 -13.32
C ALA A 81 24.23 -10.43 -14.38
N ALA A 82 24.30 -11.28 -15.40
CA ALA A 82 25.16 -11.19 -16.56
C ALA A 82 24.30 -11.08 -17.81
N MET A 83 24.81 -10.45 -18.85
CA MET A 83 24.12 -10.30 -20.13
C MET A 83 24.58 -11.37 -21.11
N GLU A 84 23.63 -11.93 -21.85
CA GLU A 84 23.88 -12.70 -23.06
C GLU A 84 23.39 -11.93 -24.28
N TYR A 85 24.07 -12.11 -25.39
CA TYR A 85 23.77 -11.47 -26.65
C TYR A 85 23.62 -12.51 -27.76
N LEU A 86 22.62 -12.30 -28.61
CA LEU A 86 22.40 -13.11 -29.79
C LEU A 86 23.28 -12.56 -30.92
N ILE A 87 24.26 -13.37 -31.33
CA ILE A 87 25.26 -12.98 -32.32
C ILE A 87 24.85 -13.42 -33.71
N GLU A 88 24.85 -12.49 -34.66
CA GLU A 88 24.84 -12.80 -36.09
C GLU A 88 26.30 -12.95 -36.57
N TRP A 89 26.59 -14.04 -37.26
CA TRP A 89 27.94 -14.36 -37.74
C TRP A 89 28.14 -13.94 -39.21
N LYS A 90 29.36 -13.49 -39.57
CA LYS A 90 29.67 -13.12 -40.96
C LYS A 90 29.82 -14.31 -41.90
N ASP A 91 30.23 -15.45 -41.37
CA ASP A 91 30.46 -16.70 -42.10
C ASP A 91 29.17 -17.47 -42.45
N GLY A 92 28.01 -16.93 -42.05
CA GLY A 92 26.69 -17.51 -42.36
C GLY A 92 26.26 -18.60 -41.39
N HIS A 93 26.97 -18.82 -40.27
CA HIS A 93 26.48 -19.69 -39.21
C HIS A 93 25.18 -19.15 -38.60
N ALA A 94 24.36 -20.07 -38.08
CA ALA A 94 23.12 -19.73 -37.42
C ALA A 94 23.38 -18.84 -36.18
N PRO A 95 22.52 -17.84 -35.90
CA PRO A 95 22.72 -16.98 -34.75
C PRO A 95 22.76 -17.75 -33.44
N SER A 96 23.68 -17.37 -32.54
CA SER A 96 23.91 -18.08 -31.28
C SER A 96 24.05 -17.12 -30.10
N TRP A 97 23.53 -17.54 -28.94
CA TRP A 97 23.67 -16.80 -27.69
C TRP A 97 25.06 -16.96 -27.11
N LEU A 98 25.74 -15.84 -26.84
CA LEU A 98 27.03 -15.81 -26.16
C LEU A 98 26.97 -14.89 -24.94
N PRO A 99 27.58 -15.27 -23.81
CA PRO A 99 27.81 -14.36 -22.70
C PRO A 99 28.67 -13.17 -23.12
N ALA A 100 28.41 -12.00 -22.52
CA ALA A 100 29.14 -10.76 -22.78
C ALA A 100 30.67 -10.91 -22.71
N GLU A 101 31.17 -11.82 -21.87
CA GLU A 101 32.60 -12.09 -21.66
C GLU A 101 33.32 -12.65 -22.90
N PHE A 102 32.58 -13.29 -23.80
CA PHE A 102 33.13 -13.90 -25.02
C PHE A 102 33.05 -12.98 -26.24
N ILE A 103 32.50 -11.76 -26.08
CA ILE A 103 32.31 -10.81 -27.16
C ILE A 103 33.25 -9.62 -26.94
N ALA A 104 33.77 -9.06 -28.04
CA ALA A 104 34.63 -7.89 -27.96
C ALA A 104 33.89 -6.70 -27.31
N LYS A 105 34.56 -6.01 -26.39
CA LYS A 105 33.94 -4.97 -25.54
C LYS A 105 33.41 -3.78 -26.34
N ASP A 106 34.05 -3.46 -27.45
CA ASP A 106 33.63 -2.43 -28.40
C ASP A 106 32.33 -2.81 -29.09
N VAL A 107 32.18 -4.06 -29.55
CA VAL A 107 30.94 -4.56 -30.16
C VAL A 107 29.76 -4.50 -29.17
N VAL A 108 29.98 -4.95 -27.93
CA VAL A 108 28.96 -4.84 -26.87
C VAL A 108 28.64 -3.38 -26.58
N ALA A 109 29.65 -2.51 -26.49
CA ALA A 109 29.46 -1.09 -26.23
C ALA A 109 28.68 -0.40 -27.36
N GLU A 110 28.91 -0.73 -28.62
CA GLU A 110 28.16 -0.19 -29.76
C GLU A 110 26.67 -0.54 -29.67
N TYR A 111 26.34 -1.77 -29.24
CA TYR A 111 24.97 -2.21 -29.03
C TYR A 111 24.32 -1.58 -27.78
N GLU A 112 25.05 -1.46 -26.67
CA GLU A 112 24.52 -0.99 -25.38
C GLU A 112 24.45 0.54 -25.25
N THR A 113 25.39 1.27 -25.85
CA THR A 113 25.51 2.73 -25.69
C THR A 113 24.25 3.51 -26.06
N PRO A 114 23.54 3.21 -27.16
CA PRO A 114 22.30 3.90 -27.52
C PRO A 114 21.22 3.76 -26.43
N TRP A 115 21.07 2.56 -25.86
CA TRP A 115 20.09 2.27 -24.81
C TRP A 115 20.39 3.03 -23.52
N TRP A 116 21.63 2.99 -23.03
CA TRP A 116 22.00 3.71 -21.82
C TRP A 116 22.01 5.23 -22.03
N THR A 117 22.24 5.69 -23.24
CA THR A 117 22.10 7.11 -23.59
C THR A 117 20.63 7.55 -23.54
N ALA A 118 19.72 6.73 -24.07
CA ALA A 118 18.28 6.98 -23.99
C ALA A 118 17.80 7.00 -22.52
N ALA A 119 18.25 6.03 -21.72
CA ALA A 119 17.93 5.95 -20.29
C ALA A 119 18.40 7.19 -19.51
N LYS A 120 19.67 7.60 -19.68
CA LYS A 120 20.26 8.74 -18.96
C LYS A 120 19.65 10.09 -19.36
N LYS A 121 19.08 10.19 -20.56
CA LYS A 121 18.40 11.40 -21.05
C LYS A 121 16.88 11.35 -20.92
N ALA A 122 16.33 10.21 -20.49
CA ALA A 122 14.90 9.91 -20.55
C ALA A 122 14.29 10.22 -21.93
N ASP A 123 14.95 9.75 -22.99
CA ASP A 123 14.54 9.96 -24.38
C ASP A 123 13.56 8.87 -24.83
N GLU A 124 12.26 9.18 -24.74
CA GLU A 124 11.17 8.28 -25.16
C GLU A 124 11.28 7.88 -26.64
N SER A 125 11.68 8.81 -27.51
CA SER A 125 11.75 8.56 -28.95
C SER A 125 12.86 7.57 -29.31
N ALA A 126 14.00 7.69 -28.62
CA ALA A 126 15.10 6.75 -28.76
C ALA A 126 14.73 5.36 -28.22
N PHE A 127 14.06 5.28 -27.06
CA PHE A 127 13.57 4.01 -26.53
C PHE A 127 12.60 3.32 -27.50
N ARG A 128 11.60 4.06 -28.00
CA ARG A 128 10.62 3.51 -28.94
C ARG A 128 11.30 2.98 -30.20
N LYS A 129 12.24 3.73 -30.78
CA LYS A 129 13.00 3.29 -31.95
C LYS A 129 13.82 2.02 -31.70
N ILE A 130 14.41 1.88 -30.50
CA ILE A 130 15.19 0.69 -30.13
C ILE A 130 14.28 -0.52 -29.88
N LEU A 131 13.15 -0.33 -29.21
CA LEU A 131 12.19 -1.40 -28.90
C LEU A 131 11.38 -1.86 -30.11
N ASP A 132 11.13 -0.96 -31.07
CA ASP A 132 10.46 -1.28 -32.34
C ASP A 132 11.41 -1.91 -33.37
N SER A 133 12.72 -1.99 -33.09
CA SER A 133 13.66 -2.63 -34.01
C SER A 133 13.41 -4.15 -34.07
N ALA A 134 13.86 -4.80 -35.14
CA ALA A 134 13.76 -6.25 -35.26
C ALA A 134 14.68 -6.99 -34.26
N ASP A 135 15.53 -6.26 -33.53
CA ASP A 135 16.45 -6.84 -32.58
C ASP A 135 15.69 -7.23 -31.32
N GLY A 136 15.89 -8.47 -30.86
CA GLY A 136 15.24 -8.99 -29.64
C GLY A 136 15.87 -8.40 -28.39
N ARG A 137 15.66 -7.09 -28.15
CA ARG A 137 16.23 -6.35 -27.02
C ARG A 137 15.48 -6.68 -25.74
N ASP A 138 16.23 -7.08 -24.72
CA ASP A 138 15.72 -7.16 -23.35
C ASP A 138 15.51 -5.78 -22.74
N VAL A 139 14.28 -5.50 -22.32
CA VAL A 139 13.88 -4.27 -21.63
C VAL A 139 14.50 -4.18 -20.23
N ASP A 140 14.79 -5.32 -19.61
CA ASP A 140 15.41 -5.45 -18.30
C ASP A 140 16.92 -5.71 -18.41
N ALA A 141 17.55 -5.28 -19.52
CA ALA A 141 18.99 -5.20 -19.61
C ALA A 141 19.57 -4.39 -18.43
N VAL A 142 20.63 -4.93 -17.82
CA VAL A 142 21.23 -4.38 -16.60
C VAL A 142 22.61 -3.79 -16.87
N ASP A 143 22.95 -2.70 -16.18
CA ASP A 143 24.31 -2.16 -16.14
C ASP A 143 25.21 -2.90 -15.13
N ALA A 144 26.44 -2.43 -14.95
CA ALA A 144 27.41 -3.05 -14.03
C ALA A 144 26.98 -3.02 -12.55
N ASP A 145 26.09 -2.08 -12.17
CA ASP A 145 25.51 -1.96 -10.83
C ASP A 145 24.18 -2.75 -10.71
N GLY A 146 23.79 -3.48 -11.76
CA GLY A 146 22.54 -4.23 -11.81
C GLY A 146 21.32 -3.35 -12.02
N ARG A 147 21.46 -2.13 -12.55
CA ARG A 147 20.34 -1.21 -12.78
C ARG A 147 19.75 -1.39 -14.17
N THR A 148 18.44 -1.47 -14.26
CA THR A 148 17.71 -1.42 -15.53
C THR A 148 17.42 0.02 -15.95
N ALA A 149 17.01 0.20 -17.21
CA ALA A 149 16.60 1.51 -17.72
C ALA A 149 15.45 2.14 -16.91
N LEU A 150 14.53 1.31 -16.38
CA LEU A 150 13.41 1.76 -15.56
C LEU A 150 13.86 2.53 -14.31
N LEU A 151 14.92 2.06 -13.64
CA LEU A 151 15.46 2.72 -12.45
C LEU A 151 15.98 4.13 -12.77
N PHE A 152 16.64 4.32 -13.92
CA PHE A 152 17.12 5.64 -14.35
C PHE A 152 15.97 6.60 -14.64
N VAL A 153 15.03 6.20 -15.49
CA VAL A 153 13.93 7.08 -15.90
C VAL A 153 12.98 7.40 -14.75
N ALA A 154 12.84 6.47 -13.79
CA ALA A 154 12.08 6.70 -12.58
C ALA A 154 12.70 7.80 -11.70
N GLY A 155 14.03 7.78 -11.50
CA GLY A 155 14.74 8.84 -10.77
C GLY A 155 14.76 10.18 -11.52
N LEU A 156 14.82 10.14 -12.85
CA LEU A 156 14.74 11.35 -13.70
C LEU A 156 13.34 11.97 -13.71
N GLY A 157 12.29 11.20 -13.35
CA GLY A 157 10.92 11.70 -13.30
C GLY A 157 10.18 11.64 -14.64
N SER A 158 10.60 10.77 -15.56
CA SER A 158 9.99 10.69 -16.89
C SER A 158 8.84 9.67 -16.93
N GLU A 159 7.62 10.15 -16.69
CA GLU A 159 6.40 9.35 -16.82
C GLU A 159 6.23 8.69 -18.20
N PRO A 160 6.51 9.35 -19.34
CA PRO A 160 6.35 8.72 -20.65
C PRO A 160 7.29 7.54 -20.87
N CYS A 161 8.55 7.66 -20.42
CA CYS A 161 9.51 6.55 -20.51
C CYS A 161 9.15 5.40 -19.56
N VAL A 162 8.71 5.71 -18.33
CA VAL A 162 8.25 4.68 -17.38
C VAL A 162 7.09 3.89 -17.99
N LYS A 163 6.11 4.58 -18.58
CA LYS A 163 4.97 3.94 -19.23
C LYS A 163 5.40 3.07 -20.40
N LEU A 164 6.27 3.58 -21.29
CA LEU A 164 6.77 2.85 -22.44
C LEU A 164 7.52 1.56 -22.03
N LEU A 165 8.41 1.65 -21.04
CA LEU A 165 9.15 0.48 -20.56
C LEU A 165 8.24 -0.54 -19.88
N ALA A 166 7.23 -0.09 -19.14
CA ALA A 166 6.23 -0.99 -18.54
C ALA A 166 5.36 -1.68 -19.60
N GLU A 167 4.93 -0.96 -20.64
CA GLU A 167 4.22 -1.53 -21.80
C GLU A 167 5.08 -2.56 -22.56
N ALA A 168 6.40 -2.37 -22.57
CA ALA A 168 7.37 -3.32 -23.10
C ALA A 168 7.68 -4.51 -22.16
N GLY A 169 7.03 -4.58 -20.99
CA GLY A 169 7.13 -5.71 -20.07
C GLY A 169 8.25 -5.63 -19.03
N ALA A 170 8.78 -4.43 -18.74
CA ALA A 170 9.81 -4.26 -17.70
C ALA A 170 9.34 -4.71 -16.31
N ASP A 171 10.23 -5.37 -15.56
CA ASP A 171 9.99 -5.70 -14.15
C ASP A 171 10.02 -4.45 -13.27
N LEU A 172 8.84 -4.01 -12.84
CA LEU A 172 8.66 -2.85 -11.97
C LEU A 172 9.29 -3.04 -10.58
N ASN A 173 9.50 -4.29 -10.17
CA ASN A 173 10.02 -4.67 -8.86
C ASN A 173 11.49 -5.09 -8.90
N HIS A 174 12.16 -4.95 -10.05
CA HIS A 174 13.59 -5.23 -10.19
C HIS A 174 14.42 -4.43 -9.17
N ARG A 175 15.40 -5.10 -8.56
CA ARG A 175 16.26 -4.52 -7.50
C ARG A 175 17.69 -4.41 -8.00
N ASP A 176 18.29 -3.23 -7.84
CA ASP A 176 19.71 -3.04 -8.16
C ASP A 176 20.64 -3.78 -7.18
N ARG A 177 21.91 -3.93 -7.56
CA ARG A 177 22.93 -4.57 -6.71
C ARG A 177 23.56 -3.57 -5.72
N SER A 178 23.45 -2.28 -6.00
CA SER A 178 24.12 -1.22 -5.23
C SER A 178 23.42 -0.94 -3.88
N GLY A 179 22.17 -1.35 -3.72
CA GLY A 179 21.48 -1.33 -2.43
C GLY A 179 20.11 -1.99 -2.41
N GLY A 180 19.78 -2.81 -3.41
CA GLY A 180 18.48 -3.46 -3.53
C GLY A 180 17.36 -2.48 -3.89
N LEU A 181 17.69 -1.35 -4.52
CA LEU A 181 16.73 -0.29 -4.82
C LEU A 181 15.90 -0.65 -6.06
N ALA A 182 14.59 -0.47 -5.96
CA ALA A 182 13.64 -0.63 -7.06
C ALA A 182 13.17 0.71 -7.65
N ALA A 183 12.38 0.68 -8.72
CA ALA A 183 11.89 1.89 -9.39
C ALA A 183 11.14 2.85 -8.44
N LEU A 184 10.32 2.33 -7.52
CA LEU A 184 9.63 3.13 -6.50
C LEU A 184 10.60 3.82 -5.53
N HIS A 185 11.73 3.17 -5.19
CA HIS A 185 12.78 3.80 -4.36
C HIS A 185 13.45 4.96 -5.10
N MET A 186 13.70 4.81 -6.40
CA MET A 186 14.25 5.89 -7.23
C MET A 186 13.27 7.06 -7.32
N ALA A 187 12.00 6.80 -7.58
CA ALA A 187 10.97 7.83 -7.59
C ALA A 187 10.87 8.55 -6.23
N ALA A 188 10.94 7.82 -5.12
CA ALA A 188 10.91 8.39 -3.77
C ALA A 188 12.16 9.21 -3.44
N GLY A 189 13.35 8.67 -3.68
CA GLY A 189 14.63 9.31 -3.36
C GLY A 189 14.88 10.59 -4.16
N TYR A 190 14.45 10.62 -5.42
CA TYR A 190 14.55 11.78 -6.31
C TYR A 190 13.29 12.66 -6.32
N VAL A 191 12.33 12.40 -5.44
CA VAL A 191 11.16 13.25 -5.21
C VAL A 191 10.28 13.41 -6.47
N ARG A 192 9.86 12.27 -7.03
CA ARG A 192 9.05 12.16 -8.27
C ARG A 192 7.65 11.61 -7.97
N PRO A 193 6.72 12.43 -7.43
CA PRO A 193 5.39 11.96 -7.04
C PRO A 193 4.55 11.45 -8.22
N GLY A 194 4.65 12.07 -9.39
CA GLY A 194 3.92 11.64 -10.59
C GLY A 194 4.36 10.25 -11.08
N VAL A 195 5.68 10.00 -11.13
CA VAL A 195 6.22 8.68 -11.42
C VAL A 195 5.86 7.66 -10.34
N ALA A 196 5.94 8.02 -9.05
CA ALA A 196 5.56 7.10 -7.97
C ALA A 196 4.10 6.65 -8.12
N LYS A 197 3.20 7.59 -8.42
CA LYS A 197 1.80 7.29 -8.70
C LYS A 197 1.66 6.37 -9.91
N LEU A 198 2.31 6.71 -11.04
CA LEU A 198 2.25 5.92 -12.26
C LEU A 198 2.74 4.48 -12.04
N LEU A 199 3.84 4.28 -11.31
CA LEU A 199 4.36 2.95 -11.00
C LEU A 199 3.35 2.12 -10.19
N LEU A 200 2.67 2.72 -9.21
CA LEU A 200 1.61 2.05 -8.44
C LEU A 200 0.40 1.73 -9.31
N ASP A 201 -0.03 2.66 -10.17
CA ASP A 201 -1.13 2.46 -11.13
C ASP A 201 -0.82 1.32 -12.12
N LEU A 202 0.46 1.10 -12.43
CA LEU A 202 0.96 0.00 -13.28
C LEU A 202 1.18 -1.32 -12.51
N GLY A 203 0.94 -1.36 -11.19
CA GLY A 203 1.03 -2.57 -10.38
C GLY A 203 2.41 -2.85 -9.74
N ALA A 204 3.26 -1.84 -9.60
CA ALA A 204 4.49 -1.97 -8.80
C ALA A 204 4.14 -2.29 -7.33
N ASP A 205 4.90 -3.17 -6.69
CA ASP A 205 4.67 -3.57 -5.30
C ASP A 205 5.30 -2.53 -4.34
N PRO A 206 4.49 -1.78 -3.56
CA PRO A 206 5.00 -0.78 -2.62
C PRO A 206 5.77 -1.37 -1.44
N GLU A 207 5.65 -2.68 -1.19
CA GLU A 207 6.26 -3.40 -0.06
C GLU A 207 7.63 -3.99 -0.39
N VAL A 208 8.14 -3.80 -1.62
CA VAL A 208 9.51 -4.18 -1.97
C VAL A 208 10.48 -3.42 -1.07
N ALA A 209 11.36 -4.16 -0.39
CA ALA A 209 12.34 -3.61 0.53
C ALA A 209 13.73 -3.52 -0.11
N ASP A 210 14.44 -2.43 0.17
CA ASP A 210 15.88 -2.30 -0.11
C ASP A 210 16.72 -3.23 0.78
N ASP A 211 18.04 -3.27 0.57
CA ASP A 211 18.93 -4.14 1.37
C ASP A 211 19.05 -3.72 2.84
N ARG A 212 18.56 -2.52 3.19
CA ARG A 212 18.44 -2.05 4.58
C ARG A 212 17.07 -2.40 5.18
N GLY A 213 16.20 -3.08 4.44
CA GLY A 213 14.85 -3.44 4.87
C GLY A 213 13.86 -2.29 4.82
N ARG A 214 14.15 -1.20 4.10
CA ARG A 214 13.27 -0.04 3.97
C ARG A 214 12.40 -0.19 2.71
N THR A 215 11.12 0.14 2.83
CA THR A 215 10.26 0.35 1.66
C THR A 215 10.51 1.71 1.02
N ALA A 216 9.92 1.96 -0.16
CA ALA A 216 9.94 3.29 -0.76
C ALA A 216 9.30 4.37 0.16
N LEU A 217 8.28 3.99 0.93
CA LEU A 217 7.61 4.87 1.90
C LEU A 217 8.54 5.22 3.07
N ASP A 218 9.23 4.22 3.62
CA ASP A 218 10.20 4.41 4.70
C ASP A 218 11.34 5.32 4.27
N LEU A 219 11.88 5.10 3.05
CA LEU A 219 12.91 5.94 2.47
C LEU A 219 12.44 7.40 2.34
N ALA A 220 11.24 7.65 1.82
CA ALA A 220 10.70 9.00 1.67
C ALA A 220 10.55 9.70 3.03
N ARG A 221 10.06 9.00 4.06
CA ARG A 221 9.93 9.51 5.43
C ARG A 221 11.30 9.82 6.06
N GLU A 222 12.28 8.96 5.87
CA GLU A 222 13.65 9.16 6.35
C GLU A 222 14.27 10.42 5.72
N ILE A 223 14.15 10.60 4.40
CA ILE A 223 14.65 11.77 3.69
C ILE A 223 13.93 13.04 4.14
N LEU A 224 12.61 12.99 4.32
CA LEU A 224 11.83 14.14 4.81
C LEU A 224 12.29 14.57 6.20
N LYS A 225 12.52 13.61 7.11
CA LYS A 225 13.03 13.88 8.46
C LYS A 225 14.43 14.52 8.43
N ALA A 226 15.28 14.08 7.51
CA ALA A 226 16.62 14.64 7.34
C ALA A 226 16.64 16.02 6.63
N THR A 227 15.54 16.42 5.97
CA THR A 227 15.46 17.67 5.20
C THR A 227 15.15 18.87 6.11
N PRO A 228 16.06 19.85 6.26
CA PRO A 228 15.87 20.98 7.20
C PRO A 228 14.64 21.85 6.87
N PRO A 229 13.84 22.27 7.87
CA PRO A 229 12.61 23.03 7.65
C PRO A 229 12.83 24.53 7.36
N GLY A 230 14.01 25.09 7.69
CA GLY A 230 14.23 26.54 7.70
C GLY A 230 14.67 27.20 6.39
N ASN A 231 14.86 26.44 5.30
CA ASN A 231 15.38 26.99 4.03
C ASN A 231 14.31 26.98 2.93
N PRO A 232 13.93 28.15 2.36
CA PRO A 232 12.99 28.22 1.23
C PRO A 232 13.38 27.36 0.02
N MET A 233 14.68 27.16 -0.22
CA MET A 233 15.16 26.27 -1.28
C MET A 233 14.84 24.79 -1.02
N GLN A 234 14.72 24.40 0.25
CA GLN A 234 14.35 23.03 0.65
C GLN A 234 12.84 22.86 0.82
N PHE A 235 12.08 23.95 0.88
CA PHE A 235 10.62 23.92 1.02
C PHE A 235 9.98 23.13 -0.14
N GLY A 236 10.36 23.42 -1.39
CA GLY A 236 9.85 22.68 -2.55
C GLY A 236 10.17 21.18 -2.50
N ARG A 237 11.36 20.81 -2.01
CA ARG A 237 11.74 19.41 -1.80
C ARG A 237 10.87 18.73 -0.75
N ARG A 238 10.55 19.42 0.35
CA ARG A 238 9.67 18.90 1.41
C ARG A 238 8.25 18.66 0.89
N ILE A 239 7.67 19.63 0.19
CA ILE A 239 6.35 19.47 -0.43
C ILE A 239 6.35 18.30 -1.42
N GLY A 240 7.40 18.16 -2.22
CA GLY A 240 7.53 17.02 -3.12
C GLY A 240 7.60 15.68 -2.38
N LEU A 241 8.35 15.60 -1.28
CA LEU A 241 8.46 14.39 -0.45
C LEU A 241 7.14 14.07 0.23
N GLU A 242 6.44 15.07 0.76
CA GLU A 242 5.08 14.92 1.31
C GLU A 242 4.10 14.42 0.25
N GLY A 243 4.23 14.90 -0.99
CA GLY A 243 3.46 14.39 -2.13
C GLY A 243 3.73 12.92 -2.44
N VAL A 244 4.99 12.50 -2.45
CA VAL A 244 5.36 11.08 -2.61
C VAL A 244 4.82 10.24 -1.45
N ILE A 245 5.00 10.69 -0.21
CA ILE A 245 4.53 9.99 1.00
C ILE A 245 3.02 9.80 0.92
N ARG A 246 2.26 10.83 0.56
CA ARG A 246 0.81 10.75 0.42
C ARG A 246 0.38 9.72 -0.62
N VAL A 247 1.07 9.67 -1.77
CA VAL A 247 0.80 8.69 -2.83
C VAL A 247 1.06 7.27 -2.34
N LEU A 248 2.20 7.03 -1.68
CA LEU A 248 2.56 5.72 -1.15
C LEU A 248 1.65 5.30 0.01
N GLU A 249 1.32 6.22 0.93
CA GLU A 249 0.38 5.97 2.02
C GLU A 249 -1.01 5.59 1.49
N GLY A 250 -1.49 6.25 0.44
CA GLY A 250 -2.76 5.90 -0.19
C GLY A 250 -2.77 4.54 -0.91
N ALA A 251 -1.60 3.98 -1.22
CA ALA A 251 -1.48 2.64 -1.78
C ALA A 251 -1.27 1.56 -0.72
N VAL A 252 -0.62 1.90 0.41
CA VAL A 252 -0.29 0.96 1.49
C VAL A 252 -1.41 0.88 2.55
N PHE A 253 -2.10 1.99 2.81
CA PHE A 253 -3.11 2.08 3.86
C PHE A 253 -4.49 2.35 3.27
N GLU A 254 -5.47 1.62 3.77
CA GLU A 254 -6.88 1.86 3.49
C GLU A 254 -7.61 2.33 4.77
N TYR A 255 -8.67 3.11 4.58
CA TYR A 255 -9.60 3.40 5.66
C TYR A 255 -10.60 2.25 5.75
N ALA A 256 -10.56 1.53 6.87
CA ALA A 256 -11.52 0.47 7.18
C ALA A 256 -12.54 0.95 8.22
N GLU A 257 -13.77 0.43 8.14
CA GLU A 257 -14.80 0.73 9.12
C GLU A 257 -14.51 0.06 10.46
N VAL A 258 -14.50 0.86 11.51
CA VAL A 258 -14.38 0.41 12.89
C VAL A 258 -15.73 -0.06 13.39
N GLN A 259 -15.76 -1.22 14.03
CA GLN A 259 -16.93 -1.71 14.75
C GLN A 259 -17.03 -1.05 16.12
N GLU A 260 -15.95 -1.11 16.90
CA GLU A 260 -15.88 -0.52 18.24
C GLU A 260 -14.43 -0.30 18.69
N ILE A 261 -14.24 0.62 19.64
CA ILE A 261 -12.99 0.77 20.39
C ILE A 261 -13.11 0.00 21.70
N LEU A 262 -12.15 -0.88 21.96
CA LEU A 262 -12.16 -1.78 23.13
C LEU A 262 -11.38 -1.20 24.30
N GLU A 263 -10.15 -0.75 24.03
CA GLU A 263 -9.19 -0.35 25.05
C GLU A 263 -8.43 0.90 24.62
N ARG A 264 -7.85 1.59 25.61
CA ARG A 264 -6.91 2.69 25.37
C ARG A 264 -5.61 2.44 26.11
N ARG A 265 -4.49 2.86 25.50
CA ARG A 265 -3.18 2.85 26.13
C ARG A 265 -2.36 4.07 25.74
N GLY A 266 -1.32 4.35 26.52
CA GLY A 266 -0.43 5.47 26.26
C GLY A 266 -1.04 6.82 26.62
N LYS A 267 -0.32 7.89 26.27
CA LYS A 267 -0.68 9.30 26.53
C LYS A 267 -0.05 10.21 25.46
N GLY A 268 -0.68 11.35 25.19
CA GLY A 268 -0.17 12.35 24.24
C GLY A 268 -0.02 11.79 22.83
N GLU A 269 1.13 12.01 22.19
CA GLU A 269 1.41 11.55 20.81
C GLU A 269 1.48 10.01 20.67
N ASN A 270 1.64 9.30 21.80
CA ASN A 270 1.66 7.83 21.85
C ASN A 270 0.33 7.24 22.33
N LEU A 271 -0.75 8.02 22.32
CA LEU A 271 -2.08 7.53 22.62
C LEU A 271 -2.54 6.58 21.50
N GLU A 272 -2.96 5.38 21.90
CA GLU A 272 -3.42 4.33 21.01
C GLU A 272 -4.72 3.71 21.53
N TYR A 273 -5.57 3.32 20.58
CA TYR A 273 -6.84 2.66 20.82
C TYR A 273 -6.80 1.25 20.23
N LEU A 274 -7.31 0.27 20.95
CA LEU A 274 -7.50 -1.08 20.45
C LEU A 274 -8.82 -1.10 19.66
N VAL A 275 -8.71 -1.26 18.35
CA VAL A 275 -9.81 -1.16 17.40
C VAL A 275 -10.26 -2.57 17.02
N ARG A 276 -11.57 -2.82 17.05
CA ARG A 276 -12.21 -3.97 16.40
C ARG A 276 -12.77 -3.53 15.05
N TRP A 277 -12.44 -4.28 14.01
CA TRP A 277 -12.87 -3.99 12.64
C TRP A 277 -14.20 -4.65 12.30
N LYS A 278 -15.03 -3.99 11.48
CA LYS A 278 -16.32 -4.55 11.06
C LYS A 278 -16.20 -5.73 10.10
N ASP A 279 -15.09 -5.83 9.37
CA ASP A 279 -14.80 -6.91 8.42
C ASP A 279 -14.41 -8.24 9.10
N GLY A 280 -14.34 -8.26 10.45
CA GLY A 280 -13.93 -9.42 11.22
C GLY A 280 -12.40 -9.63 11.26
N GLY A 281 -11.62 -8.62 10.86
CA GLY A 281 -10.18 -8.58 11.05
C GLY A 281 -9.76 -8.72 12.52
N ALA A 282 -8.48 -9.01 12.74
CA ALA A 282 -7.93 -9.08 14.10
C ALA A 282 -7.96 -7.69 14.75
N ASN A 283 -8.18 -7.63 16.07
CA ASN A 283 -8.14 -6.35 16.78
C ASN A 283 -6.71 -5.79 16.77
N GLU A 284 -6.57 -4.49 16.49
CA GLU A 284 -5.27 -3.85 16.32
C GLU A 284 -5.16 -2.56 17.10
N TRP A 285 -3.96 -2.26 17.60
CA TRP A 285 -3.67 -1.00 18.28
C TRP A 285 -3.38 0.09 17.23
N VAL A 286 -4.29 1.04 17.12
CA VAL A 286 -4.22 2.15 16.17
C VAL A 286 -3.94 3.45 16.92
N LYS A 287 -3.03 4.28 16.41
CA LYS A 287 -2.74 5.59 17.02
C LYS A 287 -3.96 6.49 16.94
N ALA A 288 -4.21 7.25 18.01
CA ALA A 288 -5.39 8.12 18.14
C ALA A 288 -5.58 9.05 16.93
N LYS A 289 -4.50 9.59 16.36
CA LYS A 289 -4.54 10.46 15.18
C LYS A 289 -5.07 9.80 13.89
N PHE A 290 -5.18 8.47 13.87
CA PHE A 290 -5.70 7.68 12.74
C PHE A 290 -7.07 7.05 13.04
N VAL A 291 -7.60 7.29 14.24
CA VAL A 291 -8.96 6.90 14.61
C VAL A 291 -9.87 8.11 14.43
N ALA A 292 -11.07 7.92 13.91
CA ALA A 292 -12.00 9.01 13.68
C ALA A 292 -12.38 9.69 15.01
N GLU A 293 -12.47 11.03 15.00
CA GLU A 293 -12.65 11.83 16.23
C GLU A 293 -14.00 11.55 16.91
N ASP A 294 -15.03 11.24 16.14
CA ASP A 294 -16.35 10.84 16.60
C ASP A 294 -16.27 9.52 17.39
N LEU A 295 -15.60 8.49 16.85
CA LEU A 295 -15.40 7.21 17.55
C LEU A 295 -14.64 7.38 18.87
N VAL A 296 -13.60 8.22 18.86
CA VAL A 296 -12.83 8.52 20.08
C VAL A 296 -13.71 9.23 21.11
N ARG A 297 -14.49 10.22 20.67
CA ARG A 297 -15.43 10.95 21.54
C ARG A 297 -16.46 10.01 22.15
N ASP A 298 -17.03 9.11 21.35
CA ASP A 298 -18.02 8.14 21.82
C ASP A 298 -17.43 7.21 22.88
N TYR A 299 -16.22 6.67 22.62
CA TYR A 299 -15.50 5.82 23.56
C TYR A 299 -15.17 6.56 24.87
N GLU A 300 -14.67 7.79 24.79
CA GLU A 300 -14.34 8.59 25.98
C GLU A 300 -15.59 9.00 26.79
N ALA A 301 -16.73 9.16 26.12
CA ALA A 301 -18.03 9.38 26.75
C ALA A 301 -18.64 8.10 27.37
N GLY A 302 -18.04 6.94 27.14
CA GLY A 302 -18.57 5.64 27.57
C GLY A 302 -19.84 5.23 26.81
N LEU A 303 -19.97 5.68 25.57
CA LEU A 303 -21.05 5.28 24.67
C LEU A 303 -20.71 3.93 24.05
N GLU A 304 -21.64 3.00 24.12
CA GLU A 304 -21.56 1.69 23.47
C GLU A 304 -22.49 1.68 22.25
N TYR A 305 -22.00 1.10 21.15
CA TYR A 305 -22.80 0.91 19.94
C TYR A 305 -23.81 -0.21 20.17
N ALA A 306 -25.10 0.09 20.09
CA ALA A 306 -26.17 -0.88 20.28
C ALA A 306 -27.21 -0.76 19.16
N VAL A 307 -27.80 -1.89 18.77
CA VAL A 307 -28.86 -1.89 17.74
C VAL A 307 -30.17 -1.44 18.39
N ALA A 308 -30.59 -0.23 18.06
CA ALA A 308 -31.91 0.25 18.42
C ALA A 308 -32.96 -0.39 17.49
N GLU A 309 -34.02 -0.96 18.07
CA GLU A 309 -35.15 -1.50 17.30
C GLU A 309 -36.15 -0.40 16.95
N ALA A 310 -36.47 0.46 17.92
CA ALA A 310 -37.49 1.49 17.76
C ALA A 310 -37.37 2.57 18.84
N VAL A 311 -37.86 3.77 18.51
CA VAL A 311 -38.16 4.83 19.49
C VAL A 311 -39.59 4.65 19.96
N VAL A 312 -39.79 4.63 21.28
CA VAL A 312 -41.09 4.31 21.91
C VAL A 312 -41.74 5.55 22.53
N ALA A 313 -40.94 6.50 23.03
CA ALA A 313 -41.44 7.72 23.64
C ALA A 313 -40.44 8.88 23.49
N ARG A 314 -40.89 10.11 23.74
CA ARG A 314 -40.05 11.31 23.83
C ARG A 314 -40.39 12.09 25.09
N ARG A 315 -39.37 12.65 25.75
CA ARG A 315 -39.50 13.61 26.84
C ARG A 315 -38.51 14.76 26.65
N VAL A 316 -38.65 15.77 27.50
CA VAL A 316 -37.62 16.81 27.66
C VAL A 316 -36.91 16.47 28.97
N GLY A 317 -35.60 16.23 28.91
CA GLY A 317 -34.78 15.94 30.07
C GLY A 317 -34.61 17.16 30.98
N ASP A 318 -33.98 16.95 32.13
CA ASP A 318 -33.85 17.95 33.19
C ASP A 318 -33.04 19.18 32.77
N GLU A 319 -32.19 19.05 31.74
CA GLU A 319 -31.39 20.14 31.15
C GLU A 319 -32.07 20.83 29.96
N GLY A 320 -33.32 20.49 29.66
CA GLY A 320 -34.06 21.02 28.50
C GLY A 320 -33.69 20.34 27.17
N THR A 321 -32.89 19.29 27.21
CA THR A 321 -32.49 18.49 26.04
C THR A 321 -33.59 17.48 25.66
N PRO A 322 -33.87 17.29 24.36
CA PRO A 322 -34.82 16.27 23.93
C PRO A 322 -34.24 14.87 24.13
N GLU A 323 -34.95 14.04 24.89
CA GLU A 323 -34.59 12.64 25.14
C GLU A 323 -35.64 11.71 24.54
N LEU A 324 -35.18 10.59 24.01
CA LEU A 324 -35.97 9.55 23.39
C LEU A 324 -35.85 8.26 24.18
N LEU A 325 -36.97 7.59 24.42
CA LEU A 325 -37.00 6.26 25.02
C LEU A 325 -36.76 5.25 23.90
N VAL A 326 -35.58 4.65 23.89
CA VAL A 326 -35.14 3.73 22.84
C VAL A 326 -35.31 2.30 23.32
N LYS A 327 -35.98 1.48 22.52
CA LYS A 327 -35.99 0.03 22.68
C LYS A 327 -34.81 -0.56 21.92
N TRP A 328 -33.99 -1.33 22.62
CA TRP A 328 -32.80 -1.97 22.06
C TRP A 328 -33.06 -3.43 21.74
N ALA A 329 -32.32 -3.98 20.79
CA ALA A 329 -32.39 -5.39 20.45
C ALA A 329 -31.81 -6.28 21.57
N ASP A 330 -30.81 -5.75 22.29
CA ASP A 330 -29.99 -6.50 23.25
C ASP A 330 -30.31 -6.15 24.73
N LEU A 331 -31.27 -5.26 25.00
CA LEU A 331 -31.72 -4.92 26.35
C LEU A 331 -33.21 -5.20 26.52
N ASP A 332 -33.55 -5.85 27.64
CA ASP A 332 -34.93 -6.15 28.01
C ASP A 332 -35.75 -4.88 28.33
N GLU A 333 -35.09 -3.83 28.83
CA GLU A 333 -35.72 -2.57 29.21
C GLU A 333 -35.25 -1.41 28.31
N PRO A 334 -36.19 -0.58 27.79
CA PRO A 334 -35.83 0.59 27.01
C PRO A 334 -35.20 1.68 27.89
N THR A 335 -34.25 2.43 27.35
CA THR A 335 -33.53 3.50 28.07
C THR A 335 -33.77 4.87 27.45
N TRP A 336 -33.72 5.91 28.28
CA TRP A 336 -33.82 7.30 27.83
C TRP A 336 -32.44 7.77 27.35
N GLU A 337 -32.33 8.09 26.07
CA GLU A 337 -31.11 8.63 25.46
C GLU A 337 -31.35 10.01 24.85
N PRO A 338 -30.33 10.88 24.82
CA PRO A 338 -30.36 12.11 24.04
C PRO A 338 -30.72 11.84 22.58
N GLN A 339 -31.56 12.69 21.97
CA GLN A 339 -31.95 12.53 20.57
C GLN A 339 -30.76 12.46 19.60
N GLU A 340 -29.66 13.15 19.91
CA GLU A 340 -28.42 13.13 19.13
C GLU A 340 -27.74 11.75 19.06
N ASN A 341 -28.04 10.86 20.01
CA ASN A 341 -27.50 9.51 20.07
C ASN A 341 -28.39 8.48 19.36
N VAL A 342 -29.52 8.88 18.78
CA VAL A 342 -30.48 7.95 18.18
C VAL A 342 -30.47 8.08 16.66
N ASP A 343 -30.51 6.94 15.96
CA ASP A 343 -30.61 6.87 14.51
C ASP A 343 -31.71 7.83 13.98
N PRO A 344 -31.34 8.85 13.17
CA PRO A 344 -32.27 9.80 12.59
C PRO A 344 -33.44 9.16 11.83
N ASP A 345 -33.25 7.98 11.23
CA ASP A 345 -34.30 7.27 10.50
C ASP A 345 -35.33 6.65 11.46
N LEU A 346 -34.89 6.17 12.64
CA LEU A 346 -35.79 5.72 13.71
C LEU A 346 -36.56 6.90 14.31
N VAL A 347 -35.91 8.05 14.47
CA VAL A 347 -36.58 9.29 14.94
C VAL A 347 -37.66 9.70 13.95
N LYS A 348 -37.36 9.75 12.65
CA LYS A 348 -38.35 10.06 11.60
C LYS A 348 -39.49 9.05 11.56
N ALA A 349 -39.20 7.75 11.67
CA ALA A 349 -40.22 6.71 11.68
C ALA A 349 -41.21 6.90 12.85
N PHE A 350 -40.69 7.26 14.03
CA PHE A 350 -41.50 7.59 15.19
C PHE A 350 -42.35 8.85 15.00
N GLU A 351 -41.81 9.90 14.37
CA GLU A 351 -42.56 11.12 14.04
C GLU A 351 -43.70 10.87 13.03
N VAL A 352 -43.46 10.01 12.04
CA VAL A 352 -44.51 9.57 11.10
C VAL A 352 -45.59 8.78 11.84
N GLN A 353 -45.19 7.93 12.79
CA GLN A 353 -46.14 7.17 13.60
C GLN A 353 -47.00 8.08 14.48
N LEU A 354 -46.42 9.10 15.11
CA LEU A 354 -47.13 10.13 15.89
C LEU A 354 -48.06 11.01 15.06
N SER A 355 -47.73 11.30 13.81
CA SER A 355 -48.59 12.09 12.93
C SER A 355 -49.73 11.26 12.32
N SER A 356 -49.55 9.94 12.19
CA SER A 356 -50.57 9.00 11.71
C SER A 356 -51.58 8.56 12.80
N ASN A 357 -51.14 8.44 14.05
CA ASN A 357 -52.01 8.22 15.21
C ASN A 357 -52.34 9.58 15.85
N GLY A 358 -53.54 10.11 15.62
CA GLY A 358 -54.01 11.36 16.25
C GLY A 358 -53.78 11.44 17.76
N PRO A 359 -53.83 12.64 18.36
CA PRO A 359 -53.04 13.00 19.53
C PRO A 359 -53.31 12.07 20.72
N SER A 360 -52.29 11.35 21.17
CA SER A 360 -52.35 10.60 22.42
C SER A 360 -51.03 10.66 23.18
N VAL A 361 -51.14 11.36 24.31
CA VAL A 361 -50.31 11.32 25.52
C VAL A 361 -48.85 11.81 25.38
N VAL A 362 -48.70 13.13 25.43
CA VAL A 362 -47.51 13.73 26.05
C VAL A 362 -47.58 13.40 27.55
N VAL A 363 -46.75 12.49 28.02
CA VAL A 363 -46.56 12.30 29.48
C VAL A 363 -45.69 13.45 29.98
N THR A 364 -46.32 14.51 30.47
CA THR A 364 -45.64 15.52 31.28
C THR A 364 -45.56 14.99 32.71
N ASN A 365 -44.35 14.75 33.21
CA ASN A 365 -44.12 14.53 34.63
C ASN A 365 -44.40 15.84 35.41
N GLN A 366 -45.63 16.00 35.87
CA GLN A 366 -45.98 16.80 37.03
C GLN A 366 -46.90 15.92 37.87
N ASP A 367 -46.33 15.23 38.86
CA ASP A 367 -46.95 14.92 40.15
C ASP A 367 -46.11 13.87 40.90
N SER A 368 -45.23 14.35 41.78
CA SER A 368 -44.79 13.65 42.99
C SER A 368 -44.28 14.70 43.95
N ALA A 369 -45.17 15.09 44.88
CA ALA A 369 -44.85 15.83 46.09
C ALA A 369 -44.35 14.89 47.18
#